data_AF-A0A1I2N6Q6-F1
#
_entry.id   AF-A0A1I2N6Q6-F1
#
_cell.length_a   1.000
_cell.length_b   1.000
_cell.length_c   1.000
_cell.angle_alpha   90.00
_cell.angle_beta   90.00
_cell.angle_gamma   90.00
#
_symmetry.space_group_name_H-M   'P 1'
#
loop_
_entity.id
_entity.type
_entity.pdbx_description
1 polymer ?
#
loop_
_entity_poly.entity_id
_entity_poly.type
_entity_poly.pdbx_seq_one_letter_code
_entity_poly.pdbx_strand_id
1 'polypeptide(L)'
;MIDVLVAGFLITHGLLHPGIWAAPAPADKLPFDPGRSWALTAAHVSAAPARAAALALAWYTALLYVVAGAGAAVSSGWWPGVAIVAASSGLALKAIWFHPRLAVGGLLDAGVIVAVVSAWPGSLH
;
A
#
# COMPACT_ATOMS: atom_id res chain seq x y z
N MET A 1 3.41 -19.56 -13.99
CA MET A 1 2.12 -19.61 -13.25
C MET A 1 2.20 -18.79 -11.96
N ILE A 2 3.25 -18.96 -11.16
CA ILE A 2 3.46 -18.15 -9.93
C ILE A 2 3.56 -16.65 -10.24
N ASP A 3 4.27 -16.26 -11.30
CA ASP A 3 4.43 -14.84 -11.67
C ASP A 3 3.12 -14.13 -11.98
N VAL A 4 2.17 -14.83 -12.62
CA VAL A 4 0.82 -14.31 -12.91
C VAL A 4 0.03 -14.10 -11.62
N LEU A 5 0.16 -15.02 -10.66
CA LEU A 5 -0.49 -14.89 -9.35
C LEU A 5 0.12 -13.74 -8.53
N VAL A 6 1.45 -13.61 -8.54
CA VAL A 6 2.16 -12.50 -7.89
C VAL A 6 1.75 -11.18 -8.53
N ALA A 7 1.76 -11.09 -9.86
CA ALA A 7 1.32 -9.90 -10.58
C ALA A 7 -0.12 -9.51 -10.24
N GLY A 8 -1.04 -10.48 -10.31
CA GLY A 8 -2.45 -10.27 -9.98
C GLY A 8 -2.65 -9.82 -8.53
N PHE A 9 -1.92 -10.43 -7.59
CA PHE A 9 -1.94 -10.05 -6.18
C PHE A 9 -1.43 -8.62 -5.98
N LEU A 10 -0.25 -8.27 -6.51
CA LEU A 10 0.35 -6.93 -6.37
C LEU A 10 -0.57 -5.85 -6.95
N ILE A 11 -1.10 -6.07 -8.16
CA ILE A 11 -2.02 -5.12 -8.81
C ILE A 11 -3.29 -4.96 -7.99
N THR A 12 -3.93 -6.07 -7.60
CA THR A 12 -5.20 -6.03 -6.86
C THR A 12 -5.02 -5.34 -5.51
N HIS A 13 -4.00 -5.74 -4.75
CA HIS A 13 -3.67 -5.13 -3.46
C HIS A 13 -3.33 -3.64 -3.62
N GLY A 14 -2.54 -3.28 -4.63
CA GLY A 14 -2.22 -1.89 -4.97
C GLY A 14 -3.46 -1.05 -5.23
N LEU A 15 -4.41 -1.54 -6.03
CA LEU A 15 -5.65 -0.83 -6.35
C LEU A 15 -6.60 -0.68 -5.14
N LEU A 16 -6.51 -1.57 -4.15
CA LEU A 16 -7.26 -1.43 -2.91
C LEU A 16 -6.82 -0.22 -2.06
N HIS A 17 -5.59 0.28 -2.23
CA HIS A 17 -5.15 1.49 -1.53
C HIS A 17 -6.04 2.71 -1.83
N PRO A 18 -6.14 3.22 -3.06
CA PRO A 18 -7.05 4.32 -3.35
C PRO A 18 -8.51 3.91 -3.14
N GLY A 19 -8.89 2.65 -3.38
CA GLY A 19 -10.27 2.17 -3.17
C GLY A 19 -10.76 2.34 -1.72
N ILE A 20 -9.94 1.98 -0.73
CA ILE A 20 -10.29 2.12 0.70
C ILE A 20 -10.19 3.58 1.16
N TRP A 21 -9.22 4.33 0.62
CA TRP A 21 -8.89 5.67 1.10
C TRP A 21 -9.69 6.79 0.44
N ALA A 22 -10.23 6.56 -0.76
CA ALA A 22 -11.11 7.49 -1.47
C ALA A 22 -12.60 7.12 -1.36
N ALA A 23 -12.94 6.00 -0.69
CA ALA A 23 -14.32 5.58 -0.53
C ALA A 23 -15.15 6.66 0.18
N PRO A 24 -16.38 6.94 -0.30
CA PRO A 24 -17.31 7.80 0.42
C PRO A 24 -17.57 7.23 1.82
N ALA A 25 -17.63 8.11 2.83
CA ALA A 25 -17.96 7.72 4.19
C ALA A 25 -19.42 7.23 4.27
N PRO A 26 -19.71 6.00 4.76
CA PRO A 26 -21.06 5.59 5.11
C PRO A 26 -21.61 6.49 6.23
N ALA A 27 -22.91 6.83 6.16
CA ALA A 27 -23.54 7.80 7.05
C ALA A 27 -23.68 7.32 8.51
N ASP A 28 -23.46 6.03 8.78
CA ASP A 28 -24.02 5.30 9.92
C ASP A 28 -23.02 4.41 10.70
N LYS A 29 -21.75 4.35 10.28
CA LYS A 29 -20.67 3.70 11.04
C LYS A 29 -19.49 4.65 11.09
N LEU A 30 -18.90 4.87 12.28
CA LEU A 30 -17.66 5.65 12.43
C LEU A 30 -16.66 5.22 11.34
N PRO A 31 -16.52 6.00 10.26
CA PRO A 31 -15.75 5.58 9.11
C PRO A 31 -14.29 5.84 9.40
N PHE A 32 -13.44 5.05 8.75
CA PHE A 32 -12.07 5.48 8.58
C PHE A 32 -12.11 6.84 7.87
N ASP A 33 -11.55 7.88 8.49
CA ASP A 33 -11.53 9.23 7.94
C ASP A 33 -10.09 9.59 7.56
N PRO A 34 -9.76 9.67 6.25
CA PRO A 34 -8.45 10.09 5.78
C PRO A 34 -8.06 11.52 6.22
N GLY A 35 -9.01 12.33 6.69
CA GLY A 35 -8.73 13.63 7.30
C GLY A 35 -8.23 13.56 8.73
N ARG A 36 -8.27 12.39 9.39
CA ARG A 36 -7.83 12.19 10.78
C ARG A 36 -6.63 11.24 10.84
N SER A 37 -5.45 11.81 11.08
CA SER A 37 -4.22 11.08 11.38
C SER A 37 -3.73 11.46 12.77
N TRP A 38 -3.30 10.48 13.57
CA TRP A 38 -2.74 10.77 14.90
C TRP A 38 -1.45 11.59 14.78
N ALA A 39 -0.56 11.23 13.85
CA ALA A 39 0.74 11.87 13.69
C ALA A 39 0.62 13.28 13.12
N LEU A 40 -0.22 13.47 12.10
CA LEU A 40 -0.44 14.80 11.51
C LEU A 40 -1.22 15.73 12.44
N THR A 41 -2.15 15.20 13.24
CA THR A 41 -2.82 15.99 14.28
C THR A 41 -1.83 16.44 15.34
N ALA A 42 -0.90 15.57 15.77
CA ALA A 42 0.17 15.93 16.70
C ALA A 42 1.10 17.02 16.13
N ALA A 43 1.23 17.09 14.81
CA ALA A 43 1.96 18.14 14.09
C ALA A 43 1.11 19.37 13.73
N HIS A 44 -0.11 19.49 14.26
CA HIS A 44 -1.05 20.60 14.01
C HIS A 44 -1.45 20.80 12.53
N VAL A 45 -1.40 19.72 11.73
CA VAL A 45 -1.86 19.75 10.34
C VAL A 45 -3.39 19.67 10.31
N SER A 46 -4.02 20.55 9.53
CA SER A 46 -5.48 20.57 9.39
C SER A 46 -6.00 19.38 8.56
N ALA A 47 -7.30 19.08 8.68
CA ALA A 47 -7.88 17.88 8.08
C ALA A 47 -7.80 17.84 6.54
N ALA A 48 -7.87 18.99 5.87
CA ALA A 48 -7.81 19.07 4.41
C ALA A 48 -6.44 18.62 3.84
N PRO A 49 -5.30 19.19 4.27
CA PRO A 49 -3.98 18.71 3.84
C PRO A 49 -3.68 17.28 4.31
N ALA A 50 -4.18 16.85 5.48
CA ALA A 50 -4.08 15.45 5.89
C ALA A 50 -4.79 14.53 4.88
N ARG A 51 -6.04 14.82 4.52
CA ARG A 51 -6.77 14.04 3.51
C ARG A 51 -6.07 14.05 2.15
N ALA A 52 -5.52 15.19 1.72
CA ALA A 52 -4.78 15.27 0.47
C ALA A 52 -3.53 14.38 0.49
N ALA A 53 -2.74 14.43 1.58
CA ALA A 53 -1.55 13.60 1.74
C ALA A 53 -1.89 12.10 1.77
N ALA A 54 -2.94 11.73 2.49
CA ALA A 54 -3.47 10.37 2.53
C ALA A 54 -3.80 9.83 1.12
N LEU A 55 -4.58 10.59 0.35
CA LEU A 55 -4.97 10.21 -1.01
C LEU A 55 -3.77 10.16 -1.96
N ALA A 56 -2.87 11.13 -1.89
CA ALA A 56 -1.67 11.17 -2.70
C ALA A 56 -0.79 9.94 -2.44
N LEU A 57 -0.55 9.60 -1.17
CA LEU A 57 0.27 8.45 -0.80
C LEU A 57 -0.43 7.12 -1.12
N ALA A 58 -1.76 7.05 -1.03
CA ALA A 58 -2.54 5.87 -1.47
C ALA A 58 -2.41 5.64 -2.99
N TRP A 59 -2.56 6.68 -3.80
CA TRP A 59 -2.38 6.59 -5.26
C TRP A 59 -0.94 6.30 -5.66
N TYR A 60 0.02 6.93 -5.00
CA TYR A 60 1.44 6.64 -5.20
C TYR A 60 1.76 5.17 -4.92
N THR A 61 1.27 4.64 -3.79
CA THR A 61 1.43 3.23 -3.44
C THR A 61 0.81 2.31 -4.49
N ALA A 62 -0.39 2.63 -4.97
CA ALA A 62 -1.07 1.86 -6.02
C ALA A 62 -0.26 1.83 -7.33
N LEU A 63 0.25 2.99 -7.77
CA LEU A 63 1.09 3.08 -8.96
C LEU A 63 2.33 2.20 -8.85
N LEU A 64 3.03 2.24 -7.72
CA LEU A 64 4.20 1.39 -7.49
C LEU A 64 3.84 -0.10 -7.52
N TYR A 65 2.74 -0.51 -6.88
CA TYR A 65 2.29 -1.89 -6.91
C TYR A 65 1.88 -2.35 -8.31
N VAL A 66 1.26 -1.49 -9.11
CA VAL A 66 0.93 -1.78 -10.51
C VAL A 66 2.21 -1.96 -11.34
N VAL A 67 3.21 -1.08 -11.15
CA VAL A 67 4.51 -1.21 -11.83
C VAL A 67 5.22 -2.50 -11.41
N ALA A 68 5.24 -2.81 -10.11
CA ALA A 68 5.81 -4.06 -9.60
C ALA A 68 5.08 -5.28 -10.17
N GLY A 69 3.74 -5.27 -10.21
CA GLY A 69 2.95 -6.34 -10.79
C GLY A 69 3.19 -6.52 -12.29
N ALA A 70 3.32 -5.43 -13.05
CA ALA A 70 3.68 -5.48 -14.47
C ALA A 70 5.09 -6.07 -14.66
N GLY A 71 6.05 -5.67 -13.82
CA GLY A 71 7.40 -6.24 -13.81
C GLY A 71 7.41 -7.74 -13.49
N ALA A 72 6.61 -8.17 -12.52
CA ALA A 72 6.45 -9.58 -12.18
C ALA A 72 5.83 -10.37 -13.34
N ALA A 73 4.82 -9.84 -14.02
CA ALA A 73 4.16 -10.50 -15.15
C ALA A 73 5.09 -10.79 -16.34
N VAL A 74 6.16 -10.00 -16.49
CA VAL A 74 7.20 -10.20 -17.50
C VAL A 74 8.51 -10.76 -16.91
N SER A 75 8.46 -11.26 -15.67
CA SER A 75 9.58 -11.88 -14.95
C SER A 75 10.85 -11.01 -14.89
N SER A 76 10.69 -9.69 -14.74
CA SER A 76 11.80 -8.74 -14.72
C SER A 76 12.52 -8.68 -13.36
N GLY A 77 13.85 -8.72 -13.33
CA GLY A 77 14.63 -8.67 -12.10
C GLY A 77 14.45 -7.42 -11.22
N TRP A 78 13.87 -6.33 -11.74
CA TRP A 78 13.64 -5.10 -10.96
C TRP A 78 12.33 -5.08 -10.16
N TRP A 79 11.37 -5.97 -10.47
CA TRP A 79 10.06 -5.97 -9.81
C TRP A 79 10.11 -6.09 -8.28
N PRO A 80 11.03 -6.89 -7.67
CA PRO A 80 11.05 -7.05 -6.22
C PRO A 80 11.43 -5.75 -5.49
N GLY A 81 12.36 -4.98 -6.05
CA GLY A 81 12.75 -3.68 -5.51
C GLY A 81 11.59 -2.69 -5.50
N VAL A 82 10.83 -2.64 -6.60
CA VAL A 82 9.64 -1.78 -6.69
C VAL A 82 8.55 -2.24 -5.71
N ALA A 83 8.35 -3.55 -5.54
CA ALA A 83 7.40 -4.10 -4.58
C ALA A 83 7.73 -3.74 -3.13
N ILE A 84 9.02 -3.74 -2.74
CA ILE A 84 9.45 -3.29 -1.42
C ILE A 84 9.10 -1.80 -1.20
N VAL A 85 9.37 -0.95 -2.18
CA VAL A 85 9.07 0.49 -2.06
C VAL A 85 7.55 0.72 -1.98
N ALA A 86 6.77 -0.02 -2.78
CA ALA A 86 5.31 0.01 -2.74
C ALA A 86 4.79 -0.38 -1.34
N ALA A 87 5.21 -1.54 -0.84
CA ALA A 87 4.79 -2.05 0.47
C ALA A 87 5.22 -1.14 1.62
N SER A 88 6.44 -0.61 1.57
CA SER A 88 6.94 0.33 2.58
C SER A 88 6.13 1.62 2.60
N SER A 89 5.77 2.16 1.42
CA SER A 89 4.89 3.33 1.29
C SER A 89 3.50 3.04 1.86
N GLY A 90 2.97 1.84 1.59
CA GLY A 90 1.70 1.36 2.11
C GLY A 90 1.67 1.18 3.63
N LEU A 91 2.78 0.70 4.22
CA LEU A 91 2.96 0.62 5.67
C LEU A 91 3.07 2.01 6.28
N ALA A 92 3.86 2.90 5.70
CA ALA A 92 4.00 4.28 6.18
C ALA A 92 2.63 4.98 6.20
N LEU A 93 1.85 4.86 5.12
CA LEU A 93 0.48 5.36 5.03
C LEU A 93 -0.39 4.84 6.20
N LYS A 94 -0.38 3.52 6.46
CA LYS A 94 -1.18 2.93 7.53
C LYS A 94 -0.66 3.27 8.92
N ALA A 95 0.65 3.43 9.09
CA ALA A 95 1.26 3.84 10.34
C ALA A 95 0.87 5.28 10.70
N ILE A 96 0.90 6.22 9.73
CA ILE A 96 0.58 7.63 9.96
C ILE A 96 -0.92 7.84 10.29
N TRP A 97 -1.83 7.05 9.71
CA TRP A 97 -3.29 7.14 9.93
C TRP A 97 -3.86 6.02 10.82
N PHE A 98 -3.00 5.31 11.55
CA PHE A 98 -3.30 4.08 12.28
C PHE A 98 -4.78 3.91 12.70
N HIS A 99 -5.41 2.87 12.15
CA HIS A 99 -6.78 2.50 12.46
C HIS A 99 -6.92 0.97 12.39
N PRO A 100 -7.61 0.29 13.33
CA PRO A 100 -7.66 -1.18 13.39
C PRO A 100 -8.14 -1.85 12.09
N ARG A 101 -9.05 -1.20 11.36
CA ARG A 101 -9.53 -1.71 10.05
C ARG A 101 -8.46 -1.77 8.97
N LEU A 102 -7.35 -1.04 9.12
CA LEU A 102 -6.22 -1.06 8.20
C LEU A 102 -5.22 -2.18 8.50
N ALA A 103 -5.36 -2.90 9.62
CA ALA A 103 -4.41 -3.91 10.06
C ALA A 103 -4.22 -5.03 9.02
N VAL A 104 -5.30 -5.49 8.40
CA VAL A 104 -5.22 -6.51 7.34
C VAL A 104 -4.36 -6.02 6.18
N GLY A 105 -4.60 -4.80 5.68
CA GLY A 105 -3.78 -4.24 4.60
C GLY A 105 -2.33 -3.99 5.03
N GLY A 106 -2.09 -3.71 6.32
CA GLY A 106 -0.73 -3.58 6.86
C GLY A 106 0.01 -4.92 6.92
N LEU A 107 -0.69 -5.99 7.31
CA LEU A 107 -0.16 -7.35 7.27
C LEU A 107 0.18 -7.79 5.84
N LEU A 108 -0.63 -7.39 4.86
CA LEU A 108 -0.34 -7.67 3.45
C LEU A 108 0.93 -6.96 2.98
N ASP A 109 1.12 -5.68 3.30
CA ASP A 109 2.36 -4.96 2.95
C ASP A 109 3.59 -5.56 3.66
N ALA A 110 3.47 -5.86 4.95
CA ALA A 110 4.54 -6.54 5.68
C ALA A 110 4.84 -7.91 5.08
N GLY A 111 3.81 -8.66 4.69
CA GLY A 111 3.93 -9.94 4.00
C GLY A 111 4.66 -9.82 2.66
N VAL A 112 4.40 -8.78 1.87
CA VAL A 112 5.15 -8.51 0.62
C VAL A 112 6.63 -8.30 0.92
N ILE A 113 6.95 -7.45 1.90
CA ILE A 113 8.35 -7.17 2.28
C ILE A 113 9.04 -8.47 2.72
N VAL A 114 8.41 -9.23 3.63
CA VAL A 114 8.96 -10.50 4.11
C VAL A 114 9.12 -11.49 2.97
N ALA A 115 8.14 -11.64 2.09
CA ALA A 115 8.21 -12.56 0.96
C ALA A 115 9.35 -12.21 0.00
N VAL A 116 9.50 -10.94 -0.36
CA VAL A 116 10.58 -10.49 -1.26
C VAL A 116 11.96 -10.64 -0.60
N VAL A 117 12.11 -10.23 0.65
CA VAL A 117 13.39 -10.29 1.37
C VAL A 117 13.78 -11.73 1.69
N SER A 118 12.82 -12.59 2.04
CA SER A 118 13.10 -14.00 2.35
C SER A 118 13.40 -14.84 1.11
N ALA A 119 13.12 -14.32 -0.09
CA ALA A 119 13.46 -14.95 -1.35
C ALA A 119 14.91 -14.63 -1.82
N TRP A 120 15.80 -14.14 -0.96
CA TRP A 120 17.12 -13.62 -1.38
C TRP A 120 18.26 -14.66 -1.50
N PRO A 121 19.07 -14.65 -2.59
CA PRO A 121 18.85 -14.02 -3.91
C PRO A 121 18.60 -15.03 -5.04
N GLY A 122 17.85 -14.55 -6.04
CA GLY A 122 17.73 -15.08 -7.40
C GLY A 122 19.03 -15.03 -8.22
N SER A 123 20.17 -15.38 -7.63
CA SER A 123 21.41 -15.72 -8.35
C SER A 123 21.42 -17.20 -8.82
N LEU A 124 20.27 -17.86 -8.83
CA LEU A 124 20.11 -19.29 -9.15
C LEU A 124 19.18 -19.53 -10.36
N HIS A 125 18.81 -18.47 -11.08
CA HIS A 125 18.13 -18.53 -12.37
C HIS A 125 18.96 -17.84 -13.43
#